data_AF-A0A9W9VMN4-F1
#
_entry.id   AF-A0A9W9VMN4-F1
#
_cell.length_a   1.000
_cell.length_b   1.000
_cell.length_c   1.000
_cell.angle_alpha   90.00
_cell.angle_beta   90.00
_cell.angle_gamma   90.00
#
_symmetry.space_group_name_H-M   'P 1'
#
loop_
_entity.id
_entity.type
_entity.pdbx_description
1 polymer ?
#
loop_
_entity_poly.entity_id
_entity_poly.type
_entity_poly.pdbx_seq_one_letter_code
_entity_poly.pdbx_strand_id
1 'polypeptide(L)'
;MVTTTGVLSSLPWTAAKRWFAALKPTVTAGQTLRSTHPYHAAVWPSYGITTPVPDRQDLSLASSPFRFETGYALCAKRPSRPFPPPFLSPPSTSFSDPLTTHSLSQDKRLSVRGELVRGLNNGDDAIIVTENFLGVDDGVGAWAMKPHGHAALWSRLLLHFWALEIERRVTANAVCLDPIEYLQSAYEETTRATTSPTEWFGTTTSATALLHSTREPDGTQKPLLYVTNLGDCKIIVIRPSEQKILFRTAEQWHWFDCPMQLGTNSVDTPRKNAVLSKIALQEDDLVLAVSDGVMDNLWEHEVLTIILDSLKKWDEGQMQSNSLSPSPDMCDDRMVYAARELLNAALNVAQDPFAESPFMEKAVDEGLAIEGGKMDDISVVLASCKKRVG
;
A
#
# COMPACT_ATOMS: atom_id res chain seq x y z
N MET A 1 66.03 -21.56 -43.46
CA MET A 1 65.94 -23.04 -43.39
C MET A 1 64.47 -23.43 -43.40
N VAL A 2 64.01 -23.97 -44.55
CA VAL A 2 63.05 -25.09 -44.74
C VAL A 2 61.90 -25.18 -43.72
N THR A 3 60.69 -24.70 -44.04
CA THR A 3 59.48 -25.46 -44.51
C THR A 3 59.14 -26.68 -43.63
N THR A 4 57.90 -26.91 -43.18
CA THR A 4 56.80 -27.41 -44.04
C THR A 4 55.44 -27.36 -43.35
N THR A 5 54.43 -27.14 -44.18
CA THR A 5 52.99 -27.42 -44.00
C THR A 5 52.68 -28.92 -43.95
N GLY A 6 51.62 -29.31 -43.23
CA GLY A 6 51.01 -30.64 -43.33
C GLY A 6 49.49 -30.56 -43.05
N VAL A 7 48.71 -30.80 -44.10
CA VAL A 7 47.24 -30.99 -44.11
C VAL A 7 46.95 -32.50 -43.97
N LEU A 8 45.70 -32.84 -43.60
CA LEU A 8 45.00 -34.16 -43.59
C LEU A 8 44.68 -34.63 -42.15
N SER A 9 43.54 -35.21 -41.78
CA SER A 9 42.27 -35.55 -42.44
C SER A 9 41.39 -36.27 -41.39
N SER A 10 40.07 -36.02 -41.41
CA SER A 10 38.96 -36.97 -41.17
C SER A 10 38.91 -37.96 -39.96
N LEU A 11 37.85 -37.77 -39.14
CA LEU A 11 36.88 -38.78 -38.60
C LEU A 11 37.32 -39.76 -37.46
N PRO A 12 36.42 -40.50 -36.76
CA PRO A 12 35.69 -40.10 -35.55
C PRO A 12 35.74 -41.17 -34.40
N TRP A 13 34.84 -41.05 -33.41
CA TRP A 13 34.41 -42.05 -32.38
C TRP A 13 35.03 -42.02 -30.95
N THR A 14 34.22 -41.46 -30.04
CA THR A 14 33.74 -42.04 -28.77
C THR A 14 34.59 -43.10 -28.05
N ALA A 15 35.14 -42.75 -26.87
CA ALA A 15 34.96 -43.50 -25.60
C ALA A 15 35.86 -42.92 -24.49
N ALA A 16 35.26 -42.36 -23.43
CA ALA A 16 35.78 -42.40 -22.06
C ALA A 16 34.71 -41.89 -21.08
N LYS A 17 33.69 -42.71 -20.83
CA LYS A 17 32.82 -42.63 -19.64
C LYS A 17 33.49 -43.42 -18.52
N ARG A 18 33.46 -42.84 -17.30
CA ARG A 18 33.68 -43.47 -15.97
C ARG A 18 35.16 -43.83 -15.74
N TRP A 19 35.81 -43.54 -14.62
CA TRP A 19 35.47 -43.62 -13.19
C TRP A 19 36.30 -42.51 -12.47
N PHE A 20 35.80 -41.72 -11.53
CA PHE A 20 35.53 -42.13 -10.15
C PHE A 20 34.34 -41.35 -9.57
N ALA A 21 33.38 -42.12 -9.08
CA ALA A 21 32.40 -41.68 -8.10
C ALA A 21 33.04 -41.76 -6.71
N ALA A 22 32.99 -40.67 -5.94
CA ALA A 22 32.91 -40.69 -4.47
C ALA A 22 32.79 -39.24 -4.00
N LEU A 23 31.58 -38.85 -3.57
CA LEU A 23 31.22 -37.81 -2.59
C LEU A 23 29.78 -37.35 -2.91
N LYS A 24 28.80 -38.13 -2.45
CA LYS A 24 27.45 -37.61 -2.23
C LYS A 24 27.44 -36.98 -0.84
N PRO A 25 27.07 -35.71 -0.66
CA PRO A 25 26.55 -35.25 0.62
C PRO A 25 25.11 -35.76 0.77
N THR A 26 24.83 -36.37 1.91
CA THR A 26 23.50 -36.64 2.43
C THR A 26 22.67 -35.36 2.45
N VAL A 27 21.56 -35.32 1.70
CA VAL A 27 20.53 -34.29 1.82
C VAL A 27 19.65 -34.65 3.00
N THR A 28 19.81 -33.91 4.10
CA THR A 28 18.85 -33.87 5.20
C THR A 28 17.61 -33.13 4.72
N ALA A 29 16.44 -33.74 4.87
CA ALA A 29 15.17 -33.09 4.59
C ALA A 29 14.91 -31.96 5.60
N GLY A 30 14.54 -30.79 5.10
CA GLY A 30 14.07 -29.65 5.91
C GLY A 30 14.91 -28.40 5.75
N GLN A 31 14.72 -27.68 4.64
CA GLN A 31 14.91 -26.23 4.52
C GLN A 31 14.42 -25.79 3.13
N THR A 32 13.27 -25.13 3.09
CA THR A 32 12.74 -24.46 1.90
C THR A 32 13.63 -23.26 1.58
N LEU A 33 14.45 -23.39 0.54
CA LEU A 33 15.14 -22.25 -0.07
C LEU A 33 14.08 -21.31 -0.68
N ARG A 34 13.85 -20.16 -0.02
CA ARG A 34 13.09 -19.05 -0.60
C ARG A 34 13.83 -18.55 -1.84
N SER A 35 13.19 -18.63 -3.01
CA SER A 35 13.77 -18.09 -4.24
C SER A 35 13.69 -16.57 -4.22
N THR A 36 14.83 -15.91 -4.37
CA THR A 36 14.91 -14.47 -4.63
C THR A 36 14.95 -14.27 -6.15
N HIS A 37 13.96 -13.56 -6.70
CA HIS A 37 13.90 -13.21 -8.12
C HIS A 37 14.07 -11.69 -8.34
N PRO A 38 14.72 -11.27 -9.44
CA PRO A 38 15.01 -9.87 -9.73
C PRO A 38 13.83 -9.17 -10.42
N TYR A 39 13.55 -7.91 -10.07
CA TYR A 39 12.53 -7.08 -10.73
C TYR A 39 13.16 -5.86 -11.45
N HIS A 40 12.56 -5.44 -12.57
CA HIS A 40 12.98 -4.30 -13.39
C HIS A 40 11.79 -3.37 -13.70
N ALA A 41 12.05 -2.05 -13.65
CA ALA A 41 11.24 -0.88 -14.05
C ALA A 41 10.04 -0.47 -13.16
N ALA A 42 10.00 0.83 -12.82
CA ALA A 42 9.31 1.44 -11.68
C ALA A 42 7.87 1.97 -11.94
N VAL A 43 7.14 1.44 -12.93
CA VAL A 43 5.77 1.90 -13.26
C VAL A 43 4.86 0.73 -13.66
N TRP A 44 4.96 -0.40 -12.94
CA TRP A 44 4.01 -1.49 -13.07
C TRP A 44 3.13 -1.57 -11.83
N PRO A 45 1.84 -1.93 -11.98
CA PRO A 45 0.99 -2.10 -10.83
C PRO A 45 1.56 -3.13 -9.84
N SER A 46 1.49 -2.80 -8.56
CA SER A 46 1.91 -3.67 -7.46
C SER A 46 0.70 -4.12 -6.66
N TYR A 47 0.73 -5.37 -6.20
CA TYR A 47 -0.36 -6.00 -5.49
C TYR A 47 0.15 -6.78 -4.28
N GLY A 48 -0.69 -6.97 -3.28
CA GLY A 48 -0.39 -7.83 -2.14
C GLY A 48 -1.47 -7.79 -1.08
N ILE A 49 -1.30 -8.61 -0.04
CA ILE A 49 -2.30 -8.80 1.02
C ILE A 49 -1.99 -7.84 2.17
N THR A 50 -0.76 -7.86 2.68
CA THR A 50 -0.31 -7.00 3.77
C THR A 50 0.97 -6.26 3.40
N THR A 51 1.18 -5.10 4.01
CA THR A 51 2.45 -4.38 3.86
C THR A 51 3.53 -4.98 4.77
N PRO A 52 4.83 -4.90 4.41
CA PRO A 52 5.91 -5.44 5.23
C PRO A 52 5.90 -4.88 6.66
N VAL A 53 6.07 -5.79 7.62
CA VAL A 53 6.15 -5.51 9.05
C VAL A 53 7.49 -6.02 9.60
N PRO A 54 8.18 -5.29 10.50
CA PRO A 54 9.38 -5.79 11.16
C PRO A 54 9.10 -7.07 12.00
N ASP A 55 10.08 -7.98 12.11
CA ASP A 55 9.95 -9.29 12.79
C ASP A 55 9.55 -9.21 14.29
N ARG A 56 9.65 -8.04 14.92
CA ARG A 56 9.16 -7.78 16.29
C ARG A 56 7.85 -7.02 16.24
N GLN A 57 6.73 -7.73 16.35
CA GLN A 57 5.44 -7.09 16.65
C GLN A 57 4.94 -7.47 18.04
N ASP A 58 4.44 -6.46 18.75
CA ASP A 58 3.70 -6.62 19.99
C ASP A 58 2.34 -7.29 19.69
N LEU A 59 2.10 -8.39 20.39
CA LEU A 59 1.01 -9.35 20.17
C LEU A 59 -0.37 -8.85 20.67
N SER A 60 -0.49 -7.58 21.10
CA SER A 60 -1.68 -7.08 21.80
C SER A 60 -2.92 -7.07 20.88
N LEU A 61 -2.77 -6.61 19.63
CA LEU A 61 -3.84 -6.58 18.63
C LEU A 61 -4.09 -7.96 17.97
N ALA A 62 -3.10 -8.85 18.01
CA ALA A 62 -3.28 -10.24 17.59
C ALA A 62 -4.34 -10.97 18.45
N SER A 63 -4.59 -10.49 19.67
CA SER A 63 -5.66 -11.00 20.56
C SER A 63 -7.05 -10.40 20.29
N SER A 64 -7.18 -9.46 19.35
CA SER A 64 -8.48 -8.89 18.97
C SER A 64 -9.42 -9.98 18.42
N PRO A 65 -10.71 -10.00 18.79
CA PRO A 65 -11.68 -10.97 18.28
C PRO A 65 -12.00 -10.79 16.79
N PHE A 66 -11.64 -9.64 16.21
CA PHE A 66 -11.85 -9.34 14.80
C PHE A 66 -10.52 -8.98 14.12
N ARG A 67 -10.45 -9.29 12.83
CA ARG A 67 -9.33 -8.95 11.94
C ARG A 67 -9.85 -8.57 10.56
N PHE A 68 -8.98 -7.97 9.78
CA PHE A 68 -9.16 -7.80 8.35
C PHE A 68 -8.52 -8.93 7.56
N GLU A 69 -9.25 -9.44 6.57
CA GLU A 69 -8.68 -10.08 5.39
C GLU A 69 -8.49 -8.99 4.33
N THR A 70 -7.29 -8.85 3.79
CA THR A 70 -6.85 -7.61 3.14
C THR A 70 -6.30 -7.86 1.74
N GLY A 71 -6.37 -6.84 0.90
CA GLY A 71 -5.73 -6.81 -0.41
C GLY A 71 -5.52 -5.37 -0.85
N TYR A 72 -4.42 -5.10 -1.54
CA TYR A 72 -4.12 -3.80 -2.10
C TYR A 72 -3.69 -3.90 -3.55
N ALA A 73 -3.90 -2.80 -4.27
CA ALA A 73 -3.44 -2.59 -5.63
C ALA A 73 -2.94 -1.15 -5.78
N LEU A 74 -1.77 -0.99 -6.37
CA LEU A 74 -1.04 0.28 -6.46
C LEU A 74 -0.57 0.52 -7.88
N CYS A 75 -0.75 1.72 -8.41
CA CYS A 75 -0.16 2.15 -9.67
C CYS A 75 0.28 3.59 -9.56
N ALA A 76 1.59 3.82 -9.64
CA ALA A 76 2.14 5.17 -9.56
C ALA A 76 2.07 5.83 -10.93
N LYS A 77 1.66 7.09 -10.98
CA LYS A 77 1.80 7.96 -12.16
C LYS A 77 3.25 8.08 -12.58
N ARG A 78 4.16 8.13 -11.61
CA ARG A 78 5.60 8.25 -11.82
C ARG A 78 6.39 7.67 -10.65
N PRO A 79 7.66 7.29 -10.86
CA PRO A 79 8.53 6.89 -9.75
C PRO A 79 8.75 8.05 -8.76
N SER A 80 8.72 7.72 -7.46
CA SER A 80 9.03 8.66 -6.37
C SER A 80 10.47 9.18 -6.48
N ARG A 81 10.74 10.35 -5.89
CA ARG A 81 12.11 10.79 -5.65
C ARG A 81 12.85 9.77 -4.77
N PRO A 82 14.13 9.45 -5.06
CA PRO A 82 14.91 8.57 -4.20
C PRO A 82 15.01 9.13 -2.78
N PHE A 83 14.71 8.30 -1.78
CA PHE A 83 14.72 8.75 -0.40
C PHE A 83 16.10 9.29 0.02
N PRO A 84 16.14 10.41 0.74
CA PRO A 84 17.39 11.01 1.13
C PRO A 84 17.97 10.38 2.39
N PRO A 85 19.29 10.53 2.66
CA PRO A 85 19.84 10.32 4.00
C PRO A 85 19.15 11.22 5.04
N PRO A 86 18.97 10.77 6.30
CA PRO A 86 19.44 9.50 6.87
C PRO A 86 18.48 8.32 6.67
N PHE A 87 17.44 8.46 5.86
CA PHE A 87 16.35 7.48 5.82
C PHE A 87 16.66 6.22 5.01
N LEU A 88 17.78 6.19 4.29
CA LEU A 88 18.24 4.98 3.60
C LEU A 88 18.88 4.01 4.61
N SER A 89 18.44 2.75 4.65
CA SER A 89 19.19 1.75 5.42
C SER A 89 20.54 1.44 4.76
N PRO A 90 21.61 1.23 5.56
CA PRO A 90 22.86 0.71 5.04
C PRO A 90 22.66 -0.67 4.39
N PRO A 91 23.39 -1.00 3.30
CA PRO A 91 23.40 -2.36 2.77
C PRO A 91 23.86 -3.34 3.86
N SER A 92 23.22 -4.50 3.94
CA SER A 92 23.61 -5.57 4.86
C SER A 92 25.07 -5.95 4.62
N THR A 93 25.91 -5.95 5.65
CA THR A 93 27.33 -6.35 5.58
C THR A 93 27.53 -7.87 5.46
N SER A 94 26.47 -8.63 5.23
CA SER A 94 26.49 -10.09 5.17
C SER A 94 26.74 -10.54 3.73
N PHE A 95 27.92 -11.13 3.47
CA PHE A 95 28.30 -11.70 2.17
C PHE A 95 27.41 -12.87 1.71
N SER A 96 26.56 -13.39 2.59
CA SER A 96 25.54 -14.41 2.30
C SER A 96 24.18 -13.82 1.89
N ASP A 97 23.98 -12.52 2.03
CA ASP A 97 22.85 -11.83 1.40
C ASP A 97 23.23 -11.64 -0.07
N PRO A 98 22.57 -12.31 -1.03
CA PRO A 98 23.08 -12.39 -2.38
C PRO A 98 23.25 -10.98 -2.98
N LEU A 99 24.38 -10.79 -3.67
CA LEU A 99 24.74 -9.59 -4.46
C LEU A 99 23.71 -9.26 -5.57
N THR A 100 22.57 -9.96 -5.59
CA THR A 100 21.41 -9.76 -6.46
C THR A 100 20.36 -8.82 -5.86
N THR A 101 20.53 -8.28 -4.65
CA THR A 101 19.63 -7.28 -4.06
C THR A 101 19.71 -5.89 -4.74
N HIS A 102 20.57 -5.72 -5.75
CA HIS A 102 20.63 -4.53 -6.58
C HIS A 102 19.36 -4.30 -7.45
N SER A 103 18.51 -5.31 -7.64
CA SER A 103 17.29 -5.28 -8.49
C SER A 103 15.95 -5.28 -7.72
N LEU A 104 15.94 -4.99 -6.41
CA LEU A 104 14.70 -4.82 -5.63
C LEU A 104 14.43 -3.32 -5.36
N SER A 105 14.27 -2.55 -6.43
CA SER A 105 14.46 -1.08 -6.47
C SER A 105 13.26 -0.20 -6.07
N GLN A 106 12.16 -0.74 -5.53
CA GLN A 106 11.08 0.12 -5.01
C GLN A 106 11.19 0.35 -3.50
N ASP A 107 11.85 -0.55 -2.78
CA ASP A 107 11.67 -0.70 -1.34
C ASP A 107 13.00 -0.93 -0.62
N LYS A 108 14.03 -0.13 -0.99
CA LYS A 108 15.30 -0.16 -0.26
C LYS A 108 15.10 0.43 1.13
N ARG A 109 14.62 -0.43 2.03
CA ARG A 109 14.75 -0.40 3.48
C ARG A 109 14.76 1.04 4.00
N LEU A 110 13.65 1.76 3.80
CA LEU A 110 13.49 3.06 4.45
C LEU A 110 13.56 2.80 5.95
N SER A 111 14.51 3.42 6.65
CA SER A 111 14.60 3.30 8.10
C SER A 111 14.62 4.67 8.76
N VAL A 112 14.02 4.75 9.92
CA VAL A 112 14.09 5.92 10.77
C VAL A 112 14.54 5.46 12.14
N ARG A 113 15.62 6.06 12.65
CA ARG A 113 16.26 5.66 13.92
C ARG A 113 16.65 4.16 14.00
N GLY A 114 17.00 3.56 12.85
CA GLY A 114 17.42 2.16 12.77
C GLY A 114 16.28 1.14 12.72
N GLU A 115 15.02 1.59 12.71
CA GLU A 115 13.84 0.75 12.50
C GLU A 115 13.33 0.87 11.07
N LEU A 116 12.88 -0.24 10.48
CA LEU A 116 12.26 -0.24 9.15
C LEU A 116 10.92 0.51 9.20
N VAL A 117 10.72 1.41 8.24
CA VAL A 117 9.49 2.18 8.08
C VAL A 117 8.38 1.25 7.55
N ARG A 118 7.18 1.35 8.15
CA ARG A 118 6.03 0.44 7.91
C ARG A 118 5.21 0.90 6.71
N GLY A 119 4.62 -0.04 5.96
CA GLY A 119 3.68 0.17 4.83
C GLY A 119 4.33 -0.03 3.44
N LEU A 120 3.84 0.61 2.36
CA LEU A 120 4.54 0.79 1.07
C LEU A 120 4.40 2.21 0.48
N ASN A 121 5.23 2.57 -0.50
CA ASN A 121 5.07 3.77 -1.33
C ASN A 121 4.45 3.44 -2.70
N ASN A 122 3.70 4.37 -3.26
CA ASN A 122 3.17 4.32 -4.62
C ASN A 122 3.29 5.69 -5.29
N GLY A 123 4.47 6.00 -5.85
CA GLY A 123 4.74 7.37 -6.30
C GLY A 123 4.86 8.30 -5.09
N ASP A 124 4.11 9.38 -5.05
CA ASP A 124 4.05 10.29 -3.92
C ASP A 124 3.07 9.82 -2.81
N ASP A 125 2.20 8.85 -3.10
CA ASP A 125 1.35 8.15 -2.11
C ASP A 125 2.13 7.20 -1.20
N ALA A 126 1.51 6.89 -0.05
CA ALA A 126 1.86 5.77 0.79
C ALA A 126 0.61 5.01 1.27
N ILE A 127 0.77 3.69 1.46
CA ILE A 127 -0.26 2.83 2.06
C ILE A 127 0.28 2.08 3.26
N ILE A 128 -0.62 1.66 4.14
CA ILE A 128 -0.33 0.68 5.19
C ILE A 128 -1.47 -0.32 5.29
N VAL A 129 -1.15 -1.61 5.36
CA VAL A 129 -2.15 -2.68 5.37
C VAL A 129 -1.74 -3.77 6.35
N THR A 130 -2.54 -3.93 7.39
CA THR A 130 -2.35 -4.94 8.45
C THR A 130 -3.68 -5.61 8.80
N GLU A 131 -3.65 -6.62 9.66
CA GLU A 131 -4.85 -7.33 10.13
C GLU A 131 -5.79 -6.48 10.99
N ASN A 132 -5.36 -5.31 11.50
CA ASN A 132 -6.16 -4.52 12.42
C ASN A 132 -6.31 -3.05 12.02
N PHE A 133 -5.48 -2.56 11.12
CA PHE A 133 -5.57 -1.19 10.63
C PHE A 133 -5.02 -1.08 9.23
N LEU A 134 -5.52 -0.09 8.51
CA LEU A 134 -5.13 0.22 7.16
C LEU A 134 -5.24 1.73 6.90
N GLY A 135 -4.60 2.22 5.84
CA GLY A 135 -4.71 3.61 5.46
C GLY A 135 -3.97 3.95 4.18
N VAL A 136 -4.33 5.11 3.64
CA VAL A 136 -3.73 5.75 2.46
C VAL A 136 -3.46 7.21 2.81
N ASP A 137 -2.23 7.65 2.55
CA ASP A 137 -1.80 9.04 2.68
C ASP A 137 -1.29 9.47 1.29
N ASP A 138 -1.90 10.50 0.69
CA ASP A 138 -1.46 11.06 -0.59
C ASP A 138 -0.50 12.21 -0.34
N GLY A 139 0.69 12.12 -0.90
CA GLY A 139 1.70 13.17 -0.84
C GLY A 139 1.55 14.18 -1.97
N VAL A 140 1.40 15.46 -1.65
CA VAL A 140 1.20 16.52 -2.66
C VAL A 140 2.38 16.61 -3.64
N GLY A 141 2.18 16.12 -4.87
CA GLY A 141 3.25 15.92 -5.85
C GLY A 141 3.98 17.19 -6.31
N ALA A 142 3.42 18.39 -6.06
CA ALA A 142 4.05 19.68 -6.35
C ALA A 142 5.38 19.88 -5.60
N TRP A 143 5.56 19.24 -4.45
CA TRP A 143 6.83 19.28 -3.71
C TRP A 143 8.00 18.71 -4.51
N ALA A 144 7.74 17.82 -5.46
CA ALA A 144 8.79 17.30 -6.35
C ALA A 144 9.39 18.37 -7.28
N MET A 145 8.89 19.61 -7.31
CA MET A 145 9.51 20.73 -8.02
C MET A 145 10.40 21.60 -7.11
N LYS A 146 10.34 21.40 -5.79
CA LYS A 146 11.10 22.20 -4.82
C LYS A 146 12.42 21.51 -4.44
N PRO A 147 13.50 22.27 -4.23
CA PRO A 147 14.67 21.77 -3.52
C PRO A 147 14.24 21.22 -2.16
N HIS A 148 14.74 20.04 -1.80
CA HIS A 148 14.38 19.30 -0.59
C HIS A 148 12.90 18.92 -0.44
N GLY A 149 12.07 19.10 -1.48
CA GLY A 149 10.69 18.62 -1.48
C GLY A 149 10.61 17.10 -1.70
N HIS A 150 9.87 16.42 -0.83
CA HIS A 150 9.78 14.96 -0.77
C HIS A 150 8.40 14.49 -0.26
N ALA A 151 7.37 14.62 -1.11
CA ALA A 151 6.00 14.21 -0.80
C ALA A 151 5.90 12.73 -0.37
N ALA A 152 6.48 11.83 -1.17
CA ALA A 152 6.59 10.40 -0.85
C ALA A 152 7.23 10.07 0.51
N LEU A 153 8.07 10.96 1.08
CA LEU A 153 8.67 10.74 2.40
C LEU A 153 7.68 11.14 3.50
N TRP A 154 6.95 12.23 3.29
CA TRP A 154 5.97 12.74 4.24
C TRP A 154 4.77 11.81 4.40
N SER A 155 4.14 11.40 3.31
CA SER A 155 3.04 10.41 3.30
C SER A 155 3.47 9.12 4.02
N ARG A 156 4.68 8.67 3.70
CA ARG A 156 5.24 7.42 4.24
C ARG A 156 5.54 7.45 5.73
N LEU A 157 6.19 8.51 6.20
CA LEU A 157 6.55 8.65 7.61
C LEU A 157 5.30 8.87 8.48
N LEU A 158 4.29 9.60 7.97
CA LEU A 158 3.06 9.83 8.71
C LEU A 158 2.33 8.52 9.02
N LEU A 159 2.07 7.67 8.01
CA LEU A 159 1.51 6.33 8.23
C LEU A 159 2.37 5.47 9.17
N HIS A 160 3.69 5.53 9.03
CA HIS A 160 4.59 4.75 9.88
C HIS A 160 4.50 5.15 11.36
N PHE A 161 4.57 6.44 11.66
CA PHE A 161 4.48 6.90 13.05
C PHE A 161 3.05 6.71 13.60
N TRP A 162 2.03 6.85 12.77
CA TRP A 162 0.65 6.55 13.16
C TRP A 162 0.48 5.08 13.54
N ALA A 163 1.01 4.15 12.74
CA ALA A 163 1.01 2.73 13.07
C ALA A 163 1.80 2.42 14.35
N LEU A 164 2.93 3.10 14.58
CA LEU A 164 3.66 2.97 15.83
C LEU A 164 2.86 3.46 17.05
N GLU A 165 2.09 4.55 16.92
CA GLU A 165 1.20 4.98 18.01
C GLU A 165 0.10 3.95 18.29
N ILE A 166 -0.45 3.32 17.24
CA ILE A 166 -1.42 2.24 17.40
C ILE A 166 -0.81 1.06 18.14
N GLU A 167 0.33 0.55 17.65
CA GLU A 167 1.00 -0.59 18.27
C GLU A 167 1.40 -0.33 19.72
N ARG A 168 1.77 0.91 20.06
CA ARG A 168 2.16 1.29 21.43
C ARG A 168 0.98 1.51 22.38
N ARG A 169 -0.15 2.03 21.89
CA ARG A 169 -1.26 2.51 22.75
C ARG A 169 -2.49 1.63 22.71
N VAL A 170 -2.71 0.87 21.63
CA VAL A 170 -3.93 0.10 21.44
C VAL A 170 -3.77 -1.30 22.00
N THR A 171 -4.72 -1.69 22.85
CA THR A 171 -4.85 -3.04 23.37
C THR A 171 -6.23 -3.56 23.04
N ALA A 172 -6.38 -4.89 22.91
CA ALA A 172 -7.67 -5.50 22.56
C ALA A 172 -8.81 -5.15 23.55
N ASN A 173 -8.47 -4.83 24.81
CA ASN A 173 -9.42 -4.48 25.86
C ASN A 173 -9.55 -2.96 26.11
N ALA A 174 -8.95 -2.12 25.27
CA ALA A 174 -9.06 -0.68 25.42
C ALA A 174 -10.53 -0.22 25.33
N VAL A 175 -10.99 0.52 26.33
CA VAL A 175 -12.39 0.99 26.41
C VAL A 175 -12.64 2.16 25.45
N CYS A 176 -11.64 3.00 25.24
CA CYS A 176 -11.71 4.14 24.34
C CYS A 176 -10.37 4.32 23.63
N LEU A 177 -10.44 4.67 22.34
CA LEU A 177 -9.29 5.00 21.52
C LEU A 177 -9.37 6.48 21.15
N ASP A 178 -8.21 7.09 20.94
CA ASP A 178 -8.09 8.47 20.47
C ASP A 178 -7.23 8.56 19.20
N PRO A 179 -7.76 8.14 18.04
CA PRO A 179 -7.03 8.18 16.78
C PRO A 179 -6.59 9.58 16.34
N ILE A 180 -7.28 10.64 16.77
CA ILE A 180 -6.86 12.03 16.48
C ILE A 180 -5.54 12.30 17.20
N GLU A 181 -5.40 11.90 18.47
CA GLU A 181 -4.13 12.04 19.18
C GLU A 181 -3.01 11.13 18.65
N TYR A 182 -3.36 9.97 18.10
CA TYR A 182 -2.38 9.10 17.44
C TYR A 182 -1.85 9.77 16.17
N LEU A 183 -2.73 10.33 15.34
CA LEU A 183 -2.35 11.09 14.15
C LEU A 183 -1.60 12.37 14.48
N GLN A 184 -1.97 13.07 15.56
CA GLN A 184 -1.25 14.25 16.05
C GLN A 184 0.17 13.92 16.48
N SER A 185 0.33 12.85 17.29
CA SER A 185 1.65 12.40 17.73
C SER A 185 2.51 11.97 16.54
N ALA A 186 1.89 11.29 15.55
CA ALA A 186 2.54 10.91 14.31
C ALA A 186 3.00 12.12 13.49
N TYR A 187 2.15 13.14 13.34
CA TYR A 187 2.47 14.39 12.63
C TYR A 187 3.65 15.14 13.28
N GLU A 188 3.66 15.26 14.61
CA GLU A 188 4.76 15.86 15.36
C GLU A 188 6.07 15.09 15.16
N GLU A 189 5.98 13.75 15.13
CA GLU A 189 7.13 12.88 14.93
C GLU A 189 7.66 12.90 13.48
N THR A 190 6.78 12.90 12.49
CA THR A 190 7.14 13.14 11.08
C THR A 190 7.88 14.46 10.94
N THR A 191 7.34 15.54 11.51
CA THR A 191 7.96 16.87 11.48
C THR A 191 9.35 16.85 12.12
N ARG A 192 9.51 16.20 13.29
CA ARG A 192 10.82 16.04 13.94
C ARG A 192 11.81 15.28 13.05
N ALA A 193 11.36 14.18 12.45
CA ALA A 193 12.20 13.32 11.61
C ALA A 193 12.65 14.03 10.33
N THR A 194 11.80 14.88 9.75
CA THR A 194 12.09 15.61 8.51
C THR A 194 12.77 16.95 8.72
N THR A 195 12.89 17.46 9.95
CA THR A 195 13.57 18.74 10.23
C THR A 195 15.07 18.56 10.56
N SER A 196 15.47 17.42 11.13
CA SER A 196 16.85 17.20 11.58
C SER A 196 17.31 15.77 11.25
N PRO A 197 18.54 15.55 10.74
CA PRO A 197 19.65 16.50 10.59
C PRO A 197 19.59 17.37 9.32
N THR A 198 18.74 16.99 8.36
CA THR A 198 18.53 17.72 7.10
C THR A 198 17.04 18.00 6.98
N GLU A 199 16.71 19.23 6.57
CA GLU A 199 15.33 19.66 6.39
C GLU A 199 14.77 19.15 5.05
N TRP A 200 13.69 18.37 5.12
CA TRP A 200 12.95 17.81 3.98
C TRP A 200 11.50 18.28 4.01
N PHE A 201 11.08 18.98 2.97
CA PHE A 201 9.76 19.58 2.90
C PHE A 201 8.75 18.66 2.24
N GLY A 202 7.50 18.80 2.63
CA GLY A 202 6.42 18.01 2.04
C GLY A 202 5.14 18.18 2.81
N THR A 203 4.06 17.74 2.20
CA THR A 203 2.74 17.70 2.79
C THR A 203 1.99 16.49 2.29
N THR A 204 1.04 16.02 3.07
CA THR A 204 0.26 14.84 2.74
C THR A 204 -1.13 14.91 3.34
N THR A 205 -2.10 14.31 2.67
CA THR A 205 -3.42 13.99 3.23
C THR A 205 -3.32 12.73 4.10
N SER A 206 -4.40 12.35 4.78
CA SER A 206 -4.44 11.09 5.51
C SER A 206 -5.85 10.53 5.66
N ALA A 207 -6.05 9.29 5.20
CA ALA A 207 -7.28 8.53 5.39
C ALA A 207 -6.93 7.18 6.02
N THR A 208 -7.28 7.00 7.29
CA THR A 208 -6.90 5.81 8.06
C THR A 208 -8.09 5.15 8.76
N ALA A 209 -8.02 3.84 8.89
CA ALA A 209 -9.05 3.02 9.50
C ALA A 209 -8.45 2.03 10.50
N LEU A 210 -8.98 2.00 11.73
CA LEU A 210 -8.56 1.13 12.82
C LEU A 210 -9.73 0.27 13.29
N LEU A 211 -9.57 -1.05 13.16
CA LEU A 211 -10.53 -2.04 13.62
C LEU A 211 -10.34 -2.34 15.10
N HIS A 212 -11.41 -2.12 15.85
CA HIS A 212 -11.50 -2.45 17.26
C HIS A 212 -12.74 -3.30 17.53
N SER A 213 -12.98 -3.63 18.80
CA SER A 213 -14.20 -4.30 19.23
C SER A 213 -14.89 -3.53 20.35
N THR A 214 -16.21 -3.60 20.37
CA THR A 214 -17.02 -3.17 21.51
C THR A 214 -17.58 -4.40 22.20
N ARG A 215 -17.79 -4.28 23.52
CA ARG A 215 -18.41 -5.33 24.31
C ARG A 215 -19.76 -4.82 24.81
N GLU A 216 -20.81 -5.51 24.41
CA GLU A 216 -22.18 -5.26 24.85
C GLU A 216 -22.39 -5.77 26.30
N PRO A 217 -23.42 -5.31 27.02
CA PRO A 217 -23.69 -5.74 28.40
C PRO A 217 -23.92 -7.25 28.56
N ASP A 218 -24.39 -7.92 27.51
CA ASP A 218 -24.61 -9.37 27.45
C ASP A 218 -23.30 -10.16 27.24
N GLY A 219 -22.17 -9.47 27.07
CA GLY A 219 -20.85 -10.05 26.82
C GLY A 219 -20.52 -10.26 25.34
N THR A 220 -21.46 -9.99 24.42
CA THR A 220 -21.25 -10.11 22.97
C THR A 220 -20.24 -9.06 22.49
N GLN A 221 -19.24 -9.51 21.72
CA GLN A 221 -18.29 -8.62 21.06
C GLN A 221 -18.77 -8.27 19.65
N LYS A 222 -18.73 -6.99 19.29
CA LYS A 222 -19.07 -6.49 17.95
C LYS A 222 -17.92 -5.67 17.37
N PRO A 223 -17.65 -5.75 16.06
CA PRO A 223 -16.58 -4.98 15.45
C PRO A 223 -16.98 -3.50 15.35
N LEU A 224 -16.02 -2.63 15.67
CA LEU A 224 -16.17 -1.18 15.62
C LEU A 224 -14.98 -0.59 14.85
N LEU A 225 -15.27 0.14 13.79
CA LEU A 225 -14.27 0.83 12.99
C LEU A 225 -14.12 2.28 13.45
N TYR A 226 -12.88 2.68 13.70
CA TYR A 226 -12.50 4.08 13.87
C TYR A 226 -11.88 4.59 12.57
N VAL A 227 -12.50 5.60 11.96
CA VAL A 227 -12.02 6.23 10.73
C VAL A 227 -11.54 7.63 11.02
N THR A 228 -10.29 7.94 10.68
CA THR A 228 -9.70 9.28 10.81
C THR A 228 -9.36 9.81 9.44
N ASN A 229 -9.93 10.96 9.07
CA ASN A 229 -9.74 11.57 7.77
C ASN A 229 -9.22 13.00 7.88
N LEU A 230 -8.26 13.36 7.01
CA LEU A 230 -7.82 14.72 6.75
C LEU A 230 -7.45 14.84 5.27
N GLY A 231 -8.13 15.73 4.53
CA GLY A 231 -7.96 15.88 3.08
C GLY A 231 -9.03 15.14 2.27
N ASP A 232 -8.67 14.69 1.08
CA ASP A 232 -9.56 14.18 0.02
C ASP A 232 -9.38 12.69 -0.31
N CYS A 233 -8.37 12.01 0.25
CA CYS A 233 -8.39 10.54 0.34
C CYS A 233 -9.70 10.07 1.02
N LYS A 234 -10.19 8.88 0.63
CA LYS A 234 -11.46 8.36 1.13
C LYS A 234 -11.36 7.04 1.86
N ILE A 235 -12.13 6.93 2.94
CA ILE A 235 -12.57 5.64 3.48
C ILE A 235 -14.04 5.42 3.10
N ILE A 236 -14.33 4.29 2.47
CA ILE A 236 -15.69 3.85 2.12
C ILE A 236 -15.96 2.52 2.84
N VAL A 237 -17.12 2.40 3.48
CA VAL A 237 -17.58 1.14 4.08
C VAL A 237 -18.75 0.62 3.27
N ILE A 238 -18.63 -0.60 2.75
CA ILE A 238 -19.65 -1.26 1.94
C ILE A 238 -20.17 -2.46 2.70
N ARG A 239 -21.49 -2.68 2.66
CA ARG A 239 -22.11 -3.93 3.10
C ARG A 239 -22.57 -4.74 1.89
N PRO A 240 -21.84 -5.80 1.51
CA PRO A 240 -22.18 -6.59 0.33
C PRO A 240 -23.56 -7.24 0.40
N SER A 241 -23.97 -7.70 1.58
CA SER A 241 -25.28 -8.35 1.79
C SER A 241 -26.47 -7.42 1.51
N GLU A 242 -26.28 -6.10 1.65
CA GLU A 242 -27.29 -5.08 1.38
C GLU A 242 -27.00 -4.30 0.08
N GLN A 243 -25.92 -4.62 -0.63
CA GLN A 243 -25.44 -3.94 -1.85
C GLN A 243 -25.42 -2.42 -1.73
N LYS A 244 -24.90 -1.88 -0.61
CA LYS A 244 -24.90 -0.44 -0.36
C LYS A 244 -23.65 0.05 0.36
N ILE A 245 -23.35 1.34 0.17
CA ILE A 245 -22.36 2.07 0.95
C ILE A 245 -23.02 2.45 2.30
N LEU A 246 -22.43 1.99 3.41
CA LEU A 246 -22.83 2.34 4.77
C LEU A 246 -22.28 3.68 5.22
N PHE A 247 -21.04 3.98 4.79
CA PHE A 247 -20.31 5.15 5.23
C PHE A 247 -19.29 5.55 4.16
N ARG A 248 -19.04 6.86 4.07
CA ARG A 248 -17.99 7.48 3.28
C ARG A 248 -17.46 8.69 4.04
N THR A 249 -16.16 8.93 3.99
CA THR A 249 -15.59 10.18 4.48
C THR A 249 -16.00 11.35 3.59
N ALA A 250 -16.18 12.52 4.21
CA ALA A 250 -16.34 13.77 3.47
C ALA A 250 -14.94 14.32 3.14
N GLU A 251 -14.74 14.68 1.88
CA GLU A 251 -13.52 15.34 1.43
C GLU A 251 -13.38 16.73 2.08
N GLN A 252 -12.14 17.15 2.32
CA GLN A 252 -11.84 18.40 2.98
C GLN A 252 -10.94 19.27 2.09
N TRP A 253 -11.40 20.48 1.79
CA TRP A 253 -10.78 21.38 0.82
C TRP A 253 -10.56 22.77 1.41
N HIS A 254 -9.49 23.45 1.00
CA HIS A 254 -9.38 24.90 1.15
C HIS A 254 -9.97 25.62 -0.08
N TRP A 255 -9.71 25.07 -1.26
CA TRP A 255 -10.29 25.44 -2.56
C TRP A 255 -10.20 24.23 -3.50
N PHE A 256 -10.79 24.34 -4.70
CA PHE A 256 -10.75 23.28 -5.71
C PHE A 256 -9.31 22.81 -5.98
N ASP A 257 -9.10 21.49 -5.98
CA ASP A 257 -7.80 20.82 -6.18
C ASP A 257 -6.71 21.24 -5.16
N CYS A 258 -7.14 21.72 -3.98
CA CYS A 258 -6.27 21.96 -2.83
C CYS A 258 -6.90 21.40 -1.55
N PRO A 259 -6.62 20.12 -1.25
CA PRO A 259 -7.17 19.50 -0.06
C PRO A 259 -6.53 20.09 1.20
N MET A 260 -7.20 19.89 2.33
CA MET A 260 -6.53 20.03 3.63
C MET A 260 -5.37 19.03 3.70
N GLN A 261 -4.21 19.46 4.20
CA GLN A 261 -2.99 18.68 4.11
C GLN A 261 -2.08 18.93 5.30
N LEU A 262 -1.41 17.89 5.81
CA LEU A 262 -0.47 17.99 6.91
C LEU A 262 0.95 18.13 6.40
N GLY A 263 1.70 19.11 6.91
CA GLY A 263 3.14 19.16 6.68
C GLY A 263 3.74 20.54 6.71
N THR A 264 4.81 20.73 5.94
CA THR A 264 5.57 21.98 5.86
C THR A 264 4.66 23.15 5.47
N ASN A 265 4.67 24.21 6.29
CA ASN A 265 3.90 25.44 6.07
C ASN A 265 2.37 25.26 5.95
N SER A 266 1.84 24.09 6.30
CA SER A 266 0.39 23.93 6.39
C SER A 266 -0.14 24.60 7.65
N VAL A 267 -1.34 25.16 7.55
CA VAL A 267 -2.13 25.67 8.70
C VAL A 267 -2.98 24.58 9.35
N ASP A 268 -3.04 23.41 8.73
CA ASP A 268 -3.85 22.29 9.17
C ASP A 268 -3.08 21.43 10.17
N THR A 269 -3.79 20.97 11.19
CA THR A 269 -3.24 20.08 12.21
C THR A 269 -4.26 19.00 12.55
N PRO A 270 -3.82 17.78 12.93
CA PRO A 270 -4.74 16.70 13.26
C PRO A 270 -5.77 17.09 14.32
N ARG A 271 -5.34 17.67 15.45
CA ARG A 271 -6.25 18.09 16.54
C ARG A 271 -7.34 19.07 16.12
N LYS A 272 -7.06 19.95 15.15
CA LYS A 272 -7.98 21.02 14.75
C LYS A 272 -8.86 20.60 13.57
N ASN A 273 -8.34 19.80 12.65
CA ASN A 273 -8.91 19.61 11.32
C ASN A 273 -9.31 18.16 11.02
N ALA A 274 -8.69 17.16 11.66
CA ALA A 274 -9.01 15.77 11.37
C ALA A 274 -10.42 15.42 11.87
N VAL A 275 -11.14 14.63 11.08
CA VAL A 275 -12.48 14.15 11.42
C VAL A 275 -12.41 12.69 11.83
N LEU A 276 -12.90 12.39 13.03
CA LEU A 276 -13.05 11.04 13.54
C LEU A 276 -14.50 10.57 13.39
N SER A 277 -14.70 9.44 12.73
CA SER A 277 -15.98 8.73 12.63
C SER A 277 -15.88 7.34 13.25
N LYS A 278 -16.96 6.90 13.92
CA LYS A 278 -17.08 5.55 14.48
C LYS A 278 -18.19 4.79 13.76
N ILE A 279 -17.87 3.66 13.15
CA ILE A 279 -18.81 2.88 12.34
C ILE A 279 -18.93 1.49 12.95
N ALA A 280 -20.15 1.12 13.35
CA ALA A 280 -20.45 -0.25 13.77
C ALA A 280 -20.44 -1.16 12.53
N LEU A 281 -19.56 -2.17 12.54
CA LEU A 281 -19.44 -3.12 11.44
C LEU A 281 -20.20 -4.41 11.74
N GLN A 282 -20.38 -5.19 10.69
CA GLN A 282 -20.73 -6.61 10.74
C GLN A 282 -19.59 -7.43 10.12
N GLU A 283 -19.62 -8.74 10.35
CA GLU A 283 -18.78 -9.66 9.59
C GLU A 283 -19.10 -9.54 8.10
N ASP A 284 -18.07 -9.60 7.25
CA ASP A 284 -18.11 -9.41 5.81
C ASP A 284 -18.39 -7.97 5.32
N ASP A 285 -18.56 -6.99 6.22
CA ASP A 285 -18.49 -5.58 5.82
C ASP A 285 -17.09 -5.28 5.27
N LEU A 286 -17.06 -4.54 4.16
CA LEU A 286 -15.84 -4.15 3.48
C LEU A 286 -15.44 -2.74 3.89
N VAL A 287 -14.14 -2.53 4.09
CA VAL A 287 -13.52 -1.24 4.34
C VAL A 287 -12.54 -0.99 3.20
N LEU A 288 -12.78 0.09 2.44
CA LEU A 288 -11.97 0.52 1.33
C LEU A 288 -11.27 1.82 1.72
N ALA A 289 -9.96 1.91 1.54
CA ALA A 289 -9.19 3.14 1.60
C ALA A 289 -8.57 3.42 0.24
N VAL A 290 -8.81 4.62 -0.30
CA VAL A 290 -8.37 5.02 -1.64
C VAL A 290 -7.83 6.44 -1.67
N SER A 291 -6.85 6.68 -2.55
CA SER A 291 -6.38 8.03 -2.90
C SER A 291 -7.35 8.76 -3.83
N ASP A 292 -7.12 10.06 -4.04
CA ASP A 292 -7.86 10.87 -5.00
C ASP A 292 -7.76 10.31 -6.43
N GLY A 293 -6.64 9.66 -6.78
CA GLY A 293 -6.45 8.99 -8.08
C GLY A 293 -7.53 7.97 -8.45
N VAL A 294 -8.28 7.44 -7.46
CA VAL A 294 -9.50 6.66 -7.70
C VAL A 294 -10.72 7.57 -7.80
N MET A 295 -10.93 8.43 -6.80
CA MET A 295 -12.17 9.20 -6.62
C MET A 295 -12.35 10.36 -7.60
N ASP A 296 -11.27 10.80 -8.23
CA ASP A 296 -11.28 11.78 -9.32
C ASP A 296 -11.67 11.14 -10.65
N ASN A 297 -11.56 9.82 -10.77
CA ASN A 297 -11.80 9.07 -12.00
C ASN A 297 -13.01 8.13 -11.94
N LEU A 298 -13.57 7.86 -10.76
CA LEU A 298 -14.74 6.99 -10.60
C LEU A 298 -15.73 7.56 -9.59
N TRP A 299 -17.02 7.54 -9.94
CA TRP A 299 -18.06 7.89 -8.97
C TRP A 299 -18.26 6.76 -7.95
N GLU A 300 -18.74 7.11 -6.76
CA GLU A 300 -18.91 6.15 -5.66
C GLU A 300 -19.84 4.97 -6.00
N HIS A 301 -20.84 5.20 -6.86
CA HIS A 301 -21.75 4.14 -7.30
C HIS A 301 -21.04 3.14 -8.24
N GLU A 302 -20.09 3.60 -9.06
CA GLU A 302 -19.25 2.74 -9.88
C GLU A 302 -18.28 1.93 -9.02
N VAL A 303 -17.64 2.57 -8.04
CA VAL A 303 -16.77 1.89 -7.06
C VAL A 303 -17.53 0.74 -6.38
N LEU A 304 -18.77 1.00 -5.93
CA LEU A 304 -19.63 -0.02 -5.34
C LEU A 304 -19.89 -1.18 -6.32
N THR A 305 -20.33 -0.87 -7.54
CA THR A 305 -20.64 -1.88 -8.56
C THR A 305 -19.41 -2.72 -8.93
N ILE A 306 -18.27 -2.08 -9.18
CA ILE A 306 -17.01 -2.75 -9.53
C ILE A 306 -16.59 -3.72 -8.43
N ILE A 307 -16.62 -3.29 -7.16
CA ILE A 307 -16.25 -4.15 -6.04
C ILE A 307 -17.19 -5.35 -5.93
N LEU A 308 -18.51 -5.12 -5.93
CA LEU A 308 -19.48 -6.22 -5.78
C LEU A 308 -19.42 -7.22 -6.94
N ASP A 309 -19.30 -6.73 -8.17
CA ASP A 309 -19.18 -7.58 -9.36
C ASP A 309 -17.86 -8.36 -9.36
N SER A 310 -16.76 -7.75 -8.92
CA SER A 310 -15.47 -8.43 -8.81
C SER A 310 -15.51 -9.55 -7.79
N LEU A 311 -16.11 -9.31 -6.62
CA LEU A 311 -16.28 -10.33 -5.60
C LEU A 311 -17.19 -11.47 -6.08
N LYS A 312 -18.28 -11.15 -6.79
CA LYS A 312 -19.17 -12.16 -7.38
C LYS A 312 -18.46 -13.00 -8.43
N LYS A 313 -17.72 -12.38 -9.37
CA LYS A 313 -16.93 -13.09 -10.39
C LYS A 313 -15.89 -14.02 -9.76
N TRP A 314 -15.25 -13.56 -8.68
CA TRP A 314 -14.33 -14.37 -7.89
C TRP A 314 -15.02 -15.61 -7.31
N ASP A 315 -16.15 -15.41 -6.62
CA ASP A 315 -16.91 -16.47 -5.95
C ASP A 315 -17.51 -17.48 -6.95
N GLU A 316 -17.83 -17.05 -8.17
CA GLU A 316 -18.29 -17.89 -9.28
C GLU A 316 -17.15 -18.59 -10.06
N GLY A 317 -15.89 -18.31 -9.72
CA GLY A 317 -14.71 -18.86 -10.41
C GLY A 317 -14.49 -18.32 -11.83
N GLN A 318 -15.08 -17.17 -12.17
CA GLN A 318 -15.00 -16.55 -13.50
C GLN A 318 -13.81 -15.59 -13.64
N MET A 319 -12.69 -15.90 -12.98
CA MET A 319 -11.51 -15.05 -13.02
C MET A 319 -10.88 -15.08 -14.41
N GLN A 320 -10.73 -13.90 -15.02
CA GLN A 320 -9.91 -13.77 -16.22
C GLN A 320 -8.44 -13.82 -15.81
N SER A 321 -7.75 -14.93 -16.12
CA SER A 321 -6.30 -15.01 -15.93
C SER A 321 -5.62 -14.08 -16.94
N ASN A 322 -5.30 -12.85 -16.54
CA ASN A 322 -4.44 -12.02 -17.38
C ASN A 322 -3.00 -12.53 -17.24
N SER A 323 -2.49 -13.13 -18.32
CA SER A 323 -1.16 -13.76 -18.48
C SER A 323 0.04 -12.79 -18.33
N LEU A 324 -0.22 -11.55 -17.90
CA LEU A 324 0.76 -10.47 -17.75
C LEU A 324 1.19 -10.26 -16.29
N SER A 325 0.69 -11.08 -15.36
CA SER A 325 0.98 -10.96 -13.92
C SER A 325 2.31 -11.68 -13.57
N PRO A 326 3.36 -10.99 -13.08
CA PRO A 326 4.67 -11.61 -12.83
C PRO A 326 4.74 -12.52 -11.60
N SER A 327 3.67 -12.59 -10.79
CA SER A 327 3.60 -13.39 -9.55
C SER A 327 2.29 -14.19 -9.50
N PRO A 328 2.31 -15.46 -9.93
CA PRO A 328 1.14 -16.34 -9.89
C PRO A 328 0.57 -16.53 -8.48
N ASP A 329 1.42 -16.53 -7.45
CA ASP A 329 1.05 -16.99 -6.10
C ASP A 329 0.29 -15.97 -5.23
N MET A 330 0.30 -14.67 -5.59
CA MET A 330 -0.47 -13.63 -4.86
C MET A 330 -1.67 -13.10 -5.66
N CYS A 331 -1.81 -13.50 -6.93
CA CYS A 331 -2.99 -13.19 -7.74
C CYS A 331 -4.23 -13.98 -7.29
N ASP A 332 -4.04 -14.95 -6.38
CA ASP A 332 -5.07 -15.88 -5.92
C ASP A 332 -5.75 -15.46 -4.60
N ASP A 333 -5.78 -14.16 -4.27
CA ASP A 333 -6.54 -13.64 -3.13
C ASP A 333 -7.76 -12.82 -3.57
N ARG A 334 -8.90 -13.07 -2.91
CA ARG A 334 -10.20 -12.45 -3.21
C ARG A 334 -10.18 -10.92 -3.08
N MET A 335 -9.52 -10.40 -2.05
CA MET A 335 -9.43 -8.95 -1.82
C MET A 335 -8.45 -8.30 -2.79
N VAL A 336 -7.34 -8.97 -3.09
CA VAL A 336 -6.37 -8.50 -4.09
C VAL A 336 -7.00 -8.41 -5.48
N TYR A 337 -7.79 -9.42 -5.87
CA TYR A 337 -8.52 -9.41 -7.14
C TYR A 337 -9.45 -8.20 -7.25
N ALA A 338 -10.32 -7.97 -6.26
CA ALA A 338 -11.24 -6.84 -6.27
C ALA A 338 -10.53 -5.47 -6.23
N ALA A 339 -9.45 -5.35 -5.45
CA ALA A 339 -8.63 -4.13 -5.44
C ALA A 339 -8.00 -3.85 -6.81
N ARG A 340 -7.51 -4.89 -7.50
CA ARG A 340 -6.94 -4.78 -8.85
C ARG A 340 -7.97 -4.38 -9.89
N GLU A 341 -9.17 -4.97 -9.86
CA GLU A 341 -10.23 -4.60 -10.82
C GLU A 341 -10.64 -3.14 -10.64
N LEU A 342 -10.75 -2.66 -9.39
CA LEU A 342 -11.02 -1.26 -9.11
C LEU A 342 -9.89 -0.33 -9.60
N LEU A 343 -8.63 -0.70 -9.34
CA LEU A 343 -7.48 0.05 -9.85
C LEU A 343 -7.48 0.14 -11.37
N ASN A 344 -7.73 -0.97 -12.07
CA ASN A 344 -7.74 -1.00 -13.53
C ASN A 344 -8.86 -0.12 -14.10
N ALA A 345 -10.03 -0.12 -13.48
CA ALA A 345 -11.14 0.74 -13.89
C ALA A 345 -10.77 2.23 -13.74
N ALA A 346 -10.21 2.63 -12.58
CA ALA A 346 -9.76 4.00 -12.34
C ALA A 346 -8.66 4.40 -13.34
N LEU A 347 -7.68 3.53 -13.55
CA LEU A 347 -6.57 3.78 -14.48
C LEU A 347 -7.04 3.95 -15.93
N ASN A 348 -8.03 3.16 -16.37
CA ASN A 348 -8.59 3.28 -17.71
C ASN A 348 -9.24 4.65 -17.93
N VAL A 349 -9.99 5.16 -16.95
CA VAL A 349 -10.59 6.50 -17.01
C VAL A 349 -9.51 7.58 -16.93
N ALA A 350 -8.55 7.44 -16.02
CA ALA A 350 -7.46 8.39 -15.81
C ALA A 350 -6.59 8.62 -17.06
N GLN A 351 -6.48 7.62 -17.94
CA GLN A 351 -5.71 7.68 -19.18
C GLN A 351 -6.49 8.23 -20.36
N ASP A 352 -7.83 8.31 -20.28
CA ASP A 352 -8.67 8.76 -21.37
C ASP A 352 -8.89 10.30 -21.29
N PRO A 353 -8.32 11.08 -22.22
CA PRO A 353 -8.48 12.53 -22.24
C PRO A 353 -9.91 12.99 -22.60
N PHE A 354 -10.80 12.08 -22.98
CA PHE A 354 -12.20 12.37 -23.31
C PHE A 354 -13.20 11.69 -22.37
N ALA A 355 -12.73 11.01 -21.33
CA ALA A 355 -13.62 10.40 -20.37
C ALA A 355 -14.39 11.44 -19.55
N GLU A 356 -15.65 11.13 -19.25
CA GLU A 356 -16.38 11.80 -18.20
C GLU A 356 -15.85 11.32 -16.85
N SER A 357 -15.52 12.25 -15.96
CA SER A 357 -14.93 11.93 -14.66
C SER A 357 -15.49 12.84 -13.57
N PRO A 358 -15.52 12.39 -12.29
CA PRO A 358 -15.86 13.25 -11.16
C PRO A 358 -14.98 14.50 -11.08
N PHE A 359 -13.69 14.40 -11.43
CA PHE A 359 -12.79 15.55 -11.46
C PHE A 359 -13.20 16.58 -12.52
N MET A 360 -13.52 16.12 -13.73
CA MET A 360 -14.05 16.98 -14.79
C MET A 360 -15.32 17.70 -14.34
N GLU A 361 -16.27 16.97 -13.74
CA GLU A 361 -17.53 17.54 -13.24
C GLU A 361 -17.27 18.66 -12.21
N LYS A 362 -16.44 18.39 -11.19
CA LYS A 362 -16.06 19.38 -10.17
C LYS A 362 -15.32 20.59 -10.78
N ALA A 363 -14.43 20.36 -11.76
CA ALA A 363 -13.70 21.43 -12.44
C ALA A 363 -14.66 22.38 -13.19
N VAL A 364 -15.65 21.82 -13.88
CA VAL A 364 -16.66 22.59 -14.62
C VAL A 364 -17.54 23.40 -13.67
N ASP A 365 -17.94 22.83 -12.53
CA ASP A 365 -18.70 23.54 -11.50
C ASP A 365 -17.94 24.76 -10.93
N GLU A 366 -16.61 24.68 -10.89
CA GLU A 366 -15.71 25.78 -10.49
C GLU A 366 -15.39 26.75 -11.64
N GLY A 367 -15.98 26.52 -12.83
CA GLY A 367 -15.84 27.38 -14.00
C GLY A 367 -14.57 27.13 -14.83
N LEU A 368 -13.91 25.98 -14.64
CA LEU A 368 -12.74 25.56 -15.41
C LEU A 368 -13.17 24.64 -16.56
N ALA A 369 -12.70 24.94 -17.78
CA ALA A 369 -12.94 24.10 -18.96
C ALA A 369 -11.89 22.97 -19.04
N ILE A 370 -12.01 21.99 -18.15
CA ILE A 370 -11.18 20.77 -18.12
C ILE A 370 -12.04 19.59 -18.60
N GLU A 371 -11.46 18.70 -19.40
CA GLU A 371 -12.10 17.49 -19.92
C GLU A 371 -11.18 16.28 -19.68
N GLY A 372 -11.76 15.08 -19.58
CA GLY A 372 -11.01 13.83 -19.42
C GLY A 372 -10.82 13.36 -17.98
N GLY A 373 -10.13 12.23 -17.85
CA GLY A 373 -9.65 11.74 -16.55
C GLY A 373 -8.45 12.51 -16.01
N LYS A 374 -8.18 12.36 -14.71
CA LYS A 374 -7.01 12.92 -14.02
C LYS A 374 -6.00 11.82 -13.76
N MET A 375 -4.88 11.82 -14.49
CA MET A 375 -3.78 10.90 -14.22
C MET A 375 -3.10 11.25 -12.89
N ASP A 376 -3.22 10.37 -11.90
CA ASP A 376 -2.55 10.48 -10.60
C ASP A 376 -1.97 9.16 -10.06
N ASP A 377 -1.32 9.20 -8.91
CA ASP A 377 -0.98 7.99 -8.15
C ASP A 377 -2.28 7.31 -7.67
N ILE A 378 -2.51 6.06 -8.10
CA ILE A 378 -3.73 5.31 -7.79
C ILE A 378 -3.42 4.26 -6.73
N SER A 379 -3.94 4.49 -5.52
CA SER A 379 -3.76 3.61 -4.38
C SER A 379 -5.10 3.03 -3.94
N VAL A 380 -5.22 1.70 -3.94
CA VAL A 380 -6.42 0.96 -3.52
C VAL A 380 -6.05 -0.01 -2.41
N VAL A 381 -6.70 0.13 -1.25
CA VAL A 381 -6.61 -0.82 -0.14
C VAL A 381 -8.01 -1.29 0.22
N LEU A 382 -8.25 -2.59 0.14
CA LEU A 382 -9.52 -3.24 0.44
C LEU A 382 -9.37 -4.24 1.59
N ALA A 383 -10.33 -4.24 2.49
CA ALA A 383 -10.35 -5.15 3.62
C ALA A 383 -11.76 -5.67 3.90
N SER A 384 -11.89 -6.97 4.17
CA SER A 384 -13.11 -7.59 4.70
C SER A 384 -12.97 -7.78 6.20
N CYS A 385 -13.95 -7.30 6.98
CA CYS A 385 -14.00 -7.55 8.42
C CYS A 385 -14.38 -9.01 8.69
N LYS A 386 -13.56 -9.74 9.45
CA LYS A 386 -13.76 -11.14 9.80
C LYS A 386 -13.64 -11.37 11.30
N LYS A 387 -14.39 -12.34 11.82
CA LYS A 387 -14.18 -12.82 13.18
C LYS A 387 -12.98 -13.78 13.21
N ARG A 388 -12.08 -13.63 14.19
CA ARG A 388 -11.01 -14.60 14.40
C ARG A 388 -11.62 -15.92 14.88
N VAL A 389 -11.24 -17.01 14.23
CA VAL A 389 -11.54 -18.37 14.72
C VAL A 389 -10.62 -18.62 15.91
N GLY A 390 -11.20 -18.89 17.08
CA GLY A 390 -10.48 -19.05 18.35
C GLY A 390 -9.72 -20.36 18.49
#